data_AF-A0A848LZC0-F1
#
_entry.id   AF-A0A848LZC0-F1
#
_cell.length_a   1.000
_cell.length_b   1.000
_cell.length_c   1.000
_cell.angle_alpha   90.00
_cell.angle_beta   90.00
_cell.angle_gamma   90.00
#
_symmetry.space_group_name_H-M   'P 1'
#
loop_
_entity.id
_entity.type
_entity.pdbx_description
1 polymer ?
#
loop_
_entity_poly.entity_id
_entity_poly.type
_entity_poly.pdbx_seq_one_letter_code
_entity_poly.pdbx_strand_id
1 'polypeptide(L)'
;MSSVGGSGGSSGSSGADSAGRAEAARAEAARAEAARQAEASKKAAEDAAKAQAAQQAAQAQAVQNALAADTFTAAAPTAPVDLNPSPVSAAQQQAAKTDAVEAAQQAEATAEAEAQAEANKTAEAEATAEAEATQEAQAADAAQETAEAEATAEAEATAEAEAEATAEAEAQAAAQAAQVAQVAQTPVVFEGAVTNALAELPAAGLARNPANTQPTAQQQVANTRLQTALNELGYVARSHVTGFYGSITEGALKSFQYENGMAVTGRYDAMTREALAGALAEKRAAEAQGIRAPEVSLPDRYTAVTDAQLASIMPNSTAARRAEMLGPLNAAMEERNISTPARQAAFLSQIAAETMDLQFMSELEPDPDLGAYYGRGALQLTHRDNYVEAGRALGVDIARNPNQVATNPDLAASTAGWFFESRGLNQQADQGRIGAVTLGINGGYNGIDHRLSAYDRALDVLGAQRD
;
A
#
# COMPACT_ATOMS: atom_id res chain seq x y z
N MET A 1 -11.60 -52.35 30.38
CA MET A 1 -10.27 -52.85 29.97
C MET A 1 -9.79 -51.90 28.89
N SER A 2 -9.07 -50.84 29.29
CA SER A 2 -7.64 -50.65 29.00
C SER A 2 -7.45 -49.99 27.62
N SER A 3 -6.62 -48.99 27.38
CA SER A 3 -5.77 -48.10 28.18
C SER A 3 -5.05 -47.19 27.18
N VAL A 4 -4.58 -46.01 27.62
CA VAL A 4 -3.50 -45.20 27.01
C VAL A 4 -3.91 -44.47 25.72
N GLY A 5 -3.83 -43.15 25.54
CA GLY A 5 -2.91 -42.13 26.07
C GLY A 5 -1.91 -41.73 24.96
N GLY A 6 -1.95 -40.49 24.47
CA GLY A 6 -1.01 -40.04 23.44
C GLY A 6 -1.27 -38.63 22.92
N SER A 7 -1.01 -37.63 23.76
CA SER A 7 -0.90 -36.22 23.38
C SER A 7 0.38 -36.01 22.56
N GLY A 8 0.24 -35.61 21.29
CA GLY A 8 1.36 -35.13 20.47
C GLY A 8 1.74 -33.71 20.87
N GLY A 9 2.76 -33.59 21.72
CA GLY A 9 3.37 -32.32 22.12
C GLY A 9 4.26 -31.77 21.00
N SER A 10 4.02 -30.50 20.68
CA SER A 10 4.94 -29.61 19.99
C SER A 10 6.31 -29.64 20.67
N SER A 11 7.33 -30.12 19.96
CA SER A 11 8.73 -30.08 20.40
C SER A 11 9.53 -29.32 19.35
N GLY A 12 9.74 -28.04 19.62
CA GLY A 12 10.44 -27.18 18.68
C GLY A 12 10.63 -25.75 19.17
N SER A 13 10.98 -25.54 20.45
CA SER A 13 11.48 -24.22 20.92
C SER A 13 12.01 -24.28 22.35
N SER A 14 13.02 -25.10 22.64
CA SER A 14 13.69 -25.06 23.95
C SER A 14 15.22 -25.14 23.90
N GLY A 15 15.80 -25.43 22.72
CA GLY A 15 17.25 -25.48 22.54
C GLY A 15 17.91 -24.10 22.49
N ALA A 16 17.39 -23.18 21.68
CA ALA A 16 17.97 -21.84 21.47
C ALA A 16 17.97 -20.99 22.76
N ASP A 17 16.88 -21.11 23.54
CA ASP A 17 16.68 -20.36 24.78
C ASP A 17 17.59 -20.86 25.93
N SER A 18 18.03 -22.12 25.88
CA SER A 18 19.00 -22.68 26.83
C SER A 18 20.45 -22.26 26.54
N ALA A 19 20.80 -22.10 25.25
CA ALA A 19 22.12 -21.66 24.81
C ALA A 19 22.34 -20.16 25.10
N GLY A 20 21.34 -19.32 24.82
CA GLY A 20 21.39 -17.89 25.12
C GLY A 20 21.50 -17.61 26.63
N ARG A 21 20.77 -18.35 27.47
CA ARG A 21 20.91 -18.26 28.94
C ARG A 21 22.29 -18.70 29.44
N ALA A 22 22.89 -19.72 28.83
CA ALA A 22 24.23 -20.18 29.19
C ALA A 22 25.33 -19.19 28.78
N GLU A 23 25.13 -18.48 27.67
CA GLU A 23 26.04 -17.45 27.18
C GLU A 23 25.93 -16.15 28.00
N ALA A 24 24.71 -15.75 28.37
CA ALA A 24 24.47 -14.63 29.29
C ALA A 24 25.10 -14.88 30.68
N ALA A 25 24.97 -16.10 31.22
CA ALA A 25 25.58 -16.46 32.50
C ALA A 25 27.13 -16.46 32.44
N ARG A 26 27.73 -16.80 31.29
CA ARG A 26 29.18 -16.70 31.09
C ARG A 26 29.66 -15.25 30.99
N ALA A 27 28.89 -14.40 30.31
CA ALA A 27 29.18 -12.97 30.22
C ALA A 27 29.08 -12.30 31.59
N GLU A 28 28.09 -12.65 32.39
CA GLU A 28 27.94 -12.15 33.77
C GLU A 28 29.09 -12.61 34.67
N ALA A 29 29.50 -13.89 34.58
CA ALA A 29 30.65 -14.40 35.31
C ALA A 29 31.96 -13.69 34.93
N ALA A 30 32.17 -13.41 33.63
CA ALA A 30 33.33 -12.68 33.15
C ALA A 30 33.36 -11.23 33.65
N ARG A 31 32.20 -10.55 33.68
CA ARG A 31 32.07 -9.20 34.26
C ARG A 31 32.35 -9.18 35.76
N ALA A 32 31.86 -10.18 36.50
CA ALA A 32 32.13 -10.30 37.93
C ALA A 32 33.62 -10.58 38.23
N GLU A 33 34.31 -11.34 37.37
CA GLU A 33 35.74 -11.59 37.50
C GLU A 33 36.58 -10.35 37.15
N ALA A 34 36.22 -9.62 36.10
CA ALA A 34 36.85 -8.35 35.75
C ALA A 34 36.72 -7.30 36.87
N ALA A 35 35.53 -7.20 37.49
CA ALA A 35 35.32 -6.30 38.64
C ALA A 35 36.21 -6.66 39.84
N ARG A 36 36.37 -7.95 40.15
CA ARG A 36 37.29 -8.41 41.22
C ARG A 36 38.76 -8.11 40.90
N GLN A 37 39.17 -8.25 39.64
CA GLN A 37 40.53 -7.93 39.21
C GLN A 37 40.80 -6.42 39.28
N ALA A 38 39.83 -5.58 38.93
CA ALA A 38 39.91 -4.13 39.07
C ALA A 38 40.03 -3.70 40.55
N GLU A 39 39.22 -4.28 41.44
CA GLU A 39 39.28 -3.98 42.87
C GLU A 39 40.59 -4.45 43.52
N ALA A 40 41.10 -5.62 43.12
CA ALA A 40 42.42 -6.11 43.56
C ALA A 40 43.56 -5.21 43.08
N SER A 41 43.47 -4.70 41.83
CA SER A 41 44.46 -3.79 41.26
C SER A 41 44.46 -2.43 41.96
N LYS A 42 43.27 -1.90 42.29
CA LYS A 42 43.12 -0.67 43.07
C LYS A 42 43.75 -0.80 44.45
N LYS A 43 43.47 -1.90 45.16
CA LYS A 43 44.06 -2.17 46.48
C LYS A 43 45.58 -2.32 46.41
N ALA A 44 46.11 -2.98 45.38
CA ALA A 44 47.55 -3.10 45.17
C ALA A 44 48.22 -1.73 44.91
N ALA A 45 47.56 -0.84 44.17
CA ALA A 45 48.02 0.53 43.95
C ALA A 45 48.01 1.37 45.24
N GLU A 46 46.96 1.24 46.06
CA GLU A 46 46.88 1.91 47.38
C GLU A 46 47.97 1.41 48.34
N ASP A 47 48.22 0.10 48.38
CA ASP A 47 49.29 -0.49 49.20
C ASP A 47 50.68 -0.06 48.71
N ALA A 48 50.88 0.06 47.39
CA ALA A 48 52.12 0.55 46.79
C ALA A 48 52.36 2.04 47.12
N ALA A 49 51.33 2.88 47.02
CA ALA A 49 51.40 4.29 47.39
C ALA A 49 51.73 4.48 48.88
N LYS A 50 51.14 3.66 49.76
CA LYS A 50 51.43 3.68 51.20
C LYS A 50 52.85 3.20 51.51
N ALA A 51 53.35 2.19 50.79
CA ALA A 51 54.74 1.74 50.92
C ALA A 51 55.74 2.80 50.46
N GLN A 52 55.43 3.52 49.37
CA GLN A 52 56.25 4.61 48.87
C GLN A 52 56.26 5.81 49.84
N ALA A 53 55.12 6.16 50.43
CA ALA A 53 55.05 7.19 51.47
C ALA A 53 55.85 6.79 52.73
N ALA A 54 55.81 5.52 53.13
CA ALA A 54 56.62 5.02 54.25
C ALA A 54 58.13 5.04 53.93
N GLN A 55 58.51 4.74 52.68
CA GLN A 55 59.90 4.82 52.23
C GLN A 55 60.41 6.26 52.21
N GLN A 56 59.58 7.22 51.77
CA GLN A 56 59.90 8.64 51.81
C GLN A 56 60.02 9.16 53.26
N ALA A 57 59.13 8.74 54.16
CA ALA A 57 59.23 9.07 55.58
C ALA A 57 60.51 8.48 56.21
N ALA A 58 60.88 7.25 55.87
CA ALA A 58 62.11 6.62 56.33
C ALA A 58 63.37 7.32 55.79
N GLN A 59 63.35 7.78 54.54
CA GLN A 59 64.43 8.60 53.96
C GLN A 59 64.54 9.95 54.66
N ALA A 60 63.41 10.62 54.94
CA ALA A 60 63.39 11.87 55.70
C ALA A 60 63.94 11.69 57.13
N GLN A 61 63.56 10.59 57.80
CA GLN A 61 64.10 10.23 59.12
C GLN A 61 65.60 9.89 59.05
N ALA A 62 66.06 9.21 58.00
CA ALA A 62 67.48 8.89 57.80
C ALA A 62 68.32 10.16 57.58
N VAL A 63 67.80 11.14 56.85
CA VAL A 63 68.43 12.47 56.68
C VAL A 63 68.48 13.21 58.02
N GLN A 64 67.41 13.18 58.82
CA GLN A 64 67.41 13.75 60.18
C GLN A 64 68.40 13.03 61.12
N ASN A 65 68.48 11.71 61.07
CA ASN A 65 69.43 10.93 61.87
C ASN A 65 70.88 11.14 61.43
N ALA A 66 71.15 11.32 60.13
CA ALA A 66 72.49 11.66 59.62
C ALA A 66 72.91 13.07 60.09
N LEU A 67 71.99 14.04 60.08
CA LEU A 67 72.19 15.37 60.67
C LEU A 67 72.41 15.32 62.19
N ALA A 68 71.83 14.35 62.89
CA ALA A 68 72.07 14.11 64.31
C ALA A 68 73.39 13.34 64.59
N ALA A 69 73.81 12.42 63.71
CA ALA A 69 75.04 11.63 63.85
C ALA A 69 76.31 12.47 63.64
N ASP A 70 76.25 13.50 62.77
CA ASP A 70 77.33 14.50 62.62
C ASP A 70 77.52 15.38 63.87
N THR A 71 76.65 15.25 64.88
CA THR A 71 76.85 15.89 66.19
C THR A 71 77.46 14.97 67.26
N PHE A 72 77.74 13.68 67.00
CA PHE A 72 78.32 12.82 68.04
C PHE A 72 79.02 11.54 67.50
N THR A 73 80.26 11.63 66.99
CA THR A 73 81.35 10.65 67.25
C THR A 73 82.73 11.03 66.69
N ALA A 74 83.63 11.46 67.58
CA ALA A 74 85.05 11.08 67.63
C ALA A 74 85.44 11.12 69.12
N ALA A 75 85.22 10.04 69.86
CA ALA A 75 86.19 8.98 70.17
C ALA A 75 87.28 9.42 71.18
N ALA A 76 87.30 8.74 72.33
CA ALA A 76 88.22 8.85 73.47
C ALA A 76 89.71 8.66 73.12
N PRO A 77 90.68 8.74 74.06
CA PRO A 77 90.94 9.72 75.13
C PRO A 77 92.28 10.49 74.93
N THR A 78 92.39 11.64 75.62
CA THR A 78 93.60 12.31 76.18
C THR A 78 94.90 12.50 75.36
N ALA A 79 95.19 13.77 74.99
CA ALA A 79 96.49 14.46 75.15
C ALA A 79 96.29 16.01 75.00
N PRO A 80 97.11 16.89 75.62
CA PRO A 80 96.56 18.08 76.31
C PRO A 80 96.54 19.43 75.56
N VAL A 81 95.37 20.08 75.67
CA VAL A 81 94.94 21.50 75.80
C VAL A 81 95.82 22.67 75.28
N ASP A 82 95.23 23.51 74.40
CA ASP A 82 95.33 24.99 74.43
C ASP A 82 94.10 25.67 73.77
N LEU A 83 93.74 26.89 74.19
CA LEU A 83 92.47 27.60 73.94
C LEU A 83 92.59 28.72 72.86
N ASN A 84 91.58 28.82 71.96
CA ASN A 84 91.06 30.02 71.21
C ASN A 84 91.11 30.00 69.64
N PRO A 85 89.98 30.15 68.87
CA PRO A 85 89.99 30.36 67.41
C PRO A 85 89.29 31.66 66.88
N SER A 86 89.55 32.03 65.61
CA SER A 86 89.24 33.33 64.93
C SER A 86 88.14 33.27 63.81
N PRO A 87 87.57 34.40 63.30
CA PRO A 87 86.18 34.49 62.78
C PRO A 87 85.93 34.49 61.24
N VAL A 88 86.81 33.99 60.37
CA VAL A 88 86.63 34.13 58.90
C VAL A 88 85.63 33.13 58.26
N SER A 89 85.19 32.06 58.96
CA SER A 89 84.33 31.02 58.34
C SER A 89 82.82 31.32 58.31
N ALA A 90 82.34 32.31 59.07
CA ALA A 90 80.91 32.53 59.26
C ALA A 90 80.21 33.16 58.04
N ALA A 91 80.88 34.04 57.30
CA ALA A 91 80.26 34.76 56.17
C ALA A 91 80.03 33.88 54.93
N GLN A 92 80.92 32.92 54.65
CA GLN A 92 80.79 32.01 53.50
C GLN A 92 79.75 30.91 53.71
N GLN A 93 79.51 30.51 54.97
CA GLN A 93 78.47 29.52 55.30
C GLN A 93 77.05 30.12 55.25
N GLN A 94 76.90 31.44 55.40
CA GLN A 94 75.58 32.08 55.40
C GLN A 94 75.04 32.34 53.99
N ALA A 95 75.90 32.71 53.03
CA ALA A 95 75.50 32.86 51.62
C ALA A 95 75.09 31.53 50.97
N ALA A 96 75.85 30.45 51.22
CA ALA A 96 75.52 29.12 50.71
C ALA A 96 74.21 28.53 51.29
N LYS A 97 73.79 28.99 52.48
CA LYS A 97 72.51 28.60 53.09
C LYS A 97 71.31 29.31 52.45
N THR A 98 71.46 30.56 52.02
CA THR A 98 70.36 31.33 51.41
C THR A 98 70.05 30.82 50.00
N ASP A 99 71.07 30.57 49.17
CA ASP A 99 70.90 30.02 47.82
C ASP A 99 70.28 28.60 47.85
N ALA A 100 70.62 27.79 48.86
CA ALA A 100 70.06 26.46 49.04
C ALA A 100 68.58 26.47 49.46
N VAL A 101 68.13 27.51 50.19
CA VAL A 101 66.73 27.65 50.62
C VAL A 101 65.86 28.16 49.47
N GLU A 102 66.32 29.13 48.68
CA GLU A 102 65.59 29.58 47.48
C GLU A 102 65.48 28.46 46.43
N ALA A 103 66.55 27.68 46.20
CA ALA A 103 66.50 26.53 45.31
C ALA A 103 65.53 25.43 45.79
N ALA A 104 65.45 25.20 47.11
CA ALA A 104 64.51 24.25 47.69
C ALA A 104 63.05 24.72 47.53
N GLN A 105 62.77 26.01 47.74
CA GLN A 105 61.43 26.59 47.56
C GLN A 105 60.99 26.58 46.09
N GLN A 106 61.91 26.84 45.15
CA GLN A 106 61.62 26.73 43.71
C GLN A 106 61.37 25.28 43.29
N ALA A 107 62.12 24.33 43.83
CA ALA A 107 61.91 22.91 43.58
C ALA A 107 60.56 22.42 44.16
N GLU A 108 60.19 22.87 45.36
CA GLU A 108 58.90 22.57 45.98
C GLU A 108 57.73 23.14 45.17
N ALA A 109 57.80 24.42 44.76
CA ALA A 109 56.77 25.03 43.92
C ALA A 109 56.65 24.37 42.53
N THR A 110 57.77 23.90 41.96
CA THR A 110 57.77 23.16 40.69
C THR A 110 57.14 21.78 40.86
N ALA A 111 57.48 21.07 41.94
CA ALA A 111 56.89 19.77 42.26
C ALA A 111 55.38 19.87 42.54
N GLU A 112 54.94 20.93 43.20
CA GLU A 112 53.52 21.19 43.49
C GLU A 112 52.74 21.52 42.20
N ALA A 113 53.33 22.30 41.29
CA ALA A 113 52.74 22.59 39.99
C ALA A 113 52.68 21.35 39.09
N GLU A 114 53.71 20.50 39.10
CA GLU A 114 53.73 19.23 38.38
C GLU A 114 52.71 18.25 38.95
N ALA A 115 52.58 18.16 40.28
CA ALA A 115 51.57 17.33 40.93
C ALA A 115 50.14 17.80 40.60
N GLN A 116 49.90 19.12 40.56
CA GLN A 116 48.60 19.66 40.17
C GLN A 116 48.29 19.41 38.68
N ALA A 117 49.29 19.49 37.81
CA ALA A 117 49.14 19.19 36.39
C ALA A 117 48.85 17.69 36.15
N GLU A 118 49.49 16.80 36.91
CA GLU A 118 49.24 15.35 36.89
C GLU A 118 47.82 15.03 37.39
N ALA A 119 47.38 15.68 38.47
CA ALA A 119 46.04 15.55 39.02
C ALA A 119 44.95 16.03 38.03
N ASN A 120 45.18 17.17 37.36
CA ASN A 120 44.25 17.68 36.36
C ASN A 120 44.15 16.77 35.13
N LYS A 121 45.27 16.22 34.65
CA LYS A 121 45.27 15.23 33.55
C LYS A 121 44.53 13.95 33.93
N THR A 122 44.67 13.51 35.19
CA THR A 122 43.97 12.33 35.69
C THR A 122 42.46 12.58 35.74
N ALA A 123 42.03 13.74 36.25
CA ALA A 123 40.63 14.13 36.28
C ALA A 123 40.01 14.28 34.87
N GLU A 124 40.76 14.84 33.91
CA GLU A 124 40.32 14.91 32.51
C GLU A 124 40.21 13.53 31.86
N ALA A 125 41.13 12.62 32.16
CA ALA A 125 41.08 11.24 31.67
C ALA A 125 39.90 10.46 32.27
N GLU A 126 39.61 10.63 33.57
CA GLU A 126 38.44 10.02 34.22
C GLU A 126 37.12 10.56 33.65
N ALA A 127 37.00 11.88 33.46
CA ALA A 127 35.81 12.48 32.87
C ALA A 127 35.61 12.05 31.40
N THR A 128 36.69 11.86 30.65
CA THR A 128 36.63 11.36 29.27
C THR A 128 36.18 9.90 29.25
N ALA A 129 36.73 9.06 30.13
CA ALA A 129 36.33 7.65 30.23
C ALA A 129 34.86 7.48 30.67
N GLU A 130 34.37 8.32 31.59
CA GLU A 130 32.98 8.31 32.02
C GLU A 130 32.02 8.76 30.90
N ALA A 131 32.42 9.76 30.10
CA ALA A 131 31.66 10.21 28.93
C ALA A 131 31.62 9.14 27.83
N GLU A 132 32.74 8.49 27.54
CA GLU A 132 32.83 7.39 26.57
C GLU A 132 31.97 6.19 27.01
N ALA A 133 32.03 5.80 28.29
CA ALA A 133 31.20 4.72 28.84
C ALA A 133 29.70 5.04 28.76
N THR A 134 29.32 6.30 29.00
CA THR A 134 27.92 6.76 28.86
C THR A 134 27.46 6.70 27.40
N GLN A 135 28.33 7.12 26.47
CA GLN A 135 28.04 7.12 25.04
C GLN A 135 27.95 5.69 24.48
N GLU A 136 28.78 4.77 24.97
CA GLU A 136 28.74 3.35 24.63
C GLU A 136 27.47 2.67 25.17
N ALA A 137 27.04 3.01 26.38
CA ALA A 137 25.76 2.53 26.94
C ALA A 137 24.55 3.04 26.13
N GLN A 138 24.53 4.32 25.76
CA GLN A 138 23.46 4.88 24.92
C GLN A 138 23.43 4.27 23.51
N ALA A 139 24.60 3.97 22.94
CA ALA A 139 24.69 3.29 21.65
C ALA A 139 24.20 1.83 21.74
N ALA A 140 24.45 1.14 22.86
CA ALA A 140 23.94 -0.20 23.09
C ALA A 140 22.40 -0.22 23.24
N ASP A 141 21.83 0.73 24.00
CA ASP A 141 20.37 0.85 24.15
C ASP A 141 19.69 1.18 22.80
N ALA A 142 20.24 2.12 22.02
CA ALA A 142 19.72 2.45 20.69
C ALA A 142 19.82 1.28 19.69
N ALA A 143 20.90 0.50 19.76
CA ALA A 143 21.07 -0.71 18.95
C ALA A 143 20.05 -1.79 19.34
N GLN A 144 19.74 -1.92 20.63
CA GLN A 144 18.71 -2.84 21.12
C GLN A 144 17.31 -2.42 20.66
N GLU A 145 16.94 -1.15 20.79
CA GLU A 145 15.64 -0.65 20.30
C GLU A 145 15.49 -0.83 18.78
N THR A 146 16.56 -0.62 18.02
CA THR A 146 16.57 -0.85 16.57
C THR A 146 16.37 -2.32 16.23
N ALA A 147 17.05 -3.23 16.94
CA ALA A 147 16.91 -4.67 16.73
C ALA A 147 15.51 -5.18 17.13
N GLU A 148 14.91 -4.65 18.19
CA GLU A 148 13.53 -4.98 18.59
C GLU A 148 12.51 -4.48 17.56
N ALA A 149 12.71 -3.29 16.99
CA ALA A 149 11.86 -2.74 15.93
C ALA A 149 11.98 -3.52 14.61
N GLU A 150 13.19 -3.91 14.21
CA GLU A 150 13.43 -4.74 13.02
C GLU A 150 12.80 -6.13 13.18
N ALA A 151 12.96 -6.77 14.35
CA ALA A 151 12.34 -8.06 14.63
C ALA A 151 10.80 -7.99 14.64
N THR A 152 10.23 -6.88 15.11
CA THR A 152 8.77 -6.66 15.10
C THR A 152 8.26 -6.46 13.67
N ALA A 153 8.96 -5.65 12.86
CA ALA A 153 8.61 -5.43 11.46
C ALA A 153 8.72 -6.71 10.62
N GLU A 154 9.75 -7.54 10.87
CA GLU A 154 9.92 -8.83 10.20
C GLU A 154 8.80 -9.82 10.60
N ALA A 155 8.39 -9.82 11.87
CA ALA A 155 7.26 -10.64 12.33
C ALA A 155 5.91 -10.18 11.76
N GLU A 156 5.67 -8.87 11.67
CA GLU A 156 4.46 -8.30 11.05
C GLU A 156 4.41 -8.59 9.56
N ALA A 157 5.52 -8.41 8.83
CA ALA A 157 5.61 -8.73 7.41
C ALA A 157 5.43 -10.23 7.14
N THR A 158 5.94 -11.09 8.02
CA THR A 158 5.74 -12.55 7.92
C THR A 158 4.28 -12.92 8.16
N ALA A 159 3.64 -12.32 9.18
CA ALA A 159 2.22 -12.56 9.47
C ALA A 159 1.30 -12.05 8.35
N GLU A 160 1.62 -10.91 7.75
CA GLU A 160 0.88 -10.34 6.62
C GLU A 160 1.03 -11.22 5.36
N ALA A 161 2.25 -11.71 5.07
CA ALA A 161 2.50 -12.64 3.96
C ALA A 161 1.82 -14.01 4.18
N GLU A 162 1.79 -14.53 5.40
CA GLU A 162 1.07 -15.77 5.73
C GLU A 162 -0.46 -15.60 5.62
N ALA A 163 -0.99 -14.43 6.04
CA ALA A 163 -2.40 -14.11 5.90
C ALA A 163 -2.79 -13.94 4.42
N GLU A 164 -1.95 -13.28 3.61
CA GLU A 164 -2.17 -13.10 2.18
C GLU A 164 -2.10 -14.45 1.43
N ALA A 165 -1.11 -15.29 1.73
CA ALA A 165 -1.00 -16.64 1.17
C ALA A 165 -2.19 -17.54 1.57
N THR A 166 -2.69 -17.40 2.81
CA THR A 166 -3.88 -18.13 3.27
C THR A 166 -5.14 -17.65 2.54
N ALA A 167 -5.31 -16.33 2.40
CA ALA A 167 -6.44 -15.74 1.68
C ALA A 167 -6.40 -16.13 0.19
N GLU A 168 -5.21 -16.14 -0.43
CA GLU A 168 -5.04 -16.57 -1.82
C GLU A 168 -5.36 -18.06 -1.99
N ALA A 169 -4.92 -18.92 -1.07
CA ALA A 169 -5.24 -20.34 -1.07
C ALA A 169 -6.74 -20.61 -0.86
N GLU A 170 -7.40 -19.88 0.04
CA GLU A 170 -8.85 -19.95 0.25
C GLU A 170 -9.63 -19.45 -0.96
N ALA A 171 -9.20 -18.36 -1.59
CA ALA A 171 -9.78 -17.84 -2.82
C ALA A 171 -9.62 -18.81 -3.99
N GLN A 172 -8.44 -19.44 -4.13
CA GLN A 172 -8.21 -20.48 -5.14
C GLN A 172 -9.06 -21.73 -4.87
N ALA A 173 -9.19 -22.17 -3.62
CA ALA A 173 -10.04 -23.29 -3.25
C ALA A 173 -11.52 -22.99 -3.49
N ALA A 174 -11.98 -21.77 -3.20
CA ALA A 174 -13.34 -21.30 -3.49
C ALA A 174 -13.59 -21.21 -5.00
N ALA A 175 -12.63 -20.70 -5.77
CA ALA A 175 -12.70 -20.66 -7.24
C ALA A 175 -12.74 -22.06 -7.84
N GLN A 176 -11.95 -23.01 -7.32
CA GLN A 176 -11.93 -24.39 -7.78
C GLN A 176 -13.23 -25.13 -7.39
N ALA A 177 -13.76 -24.89 -6.19
CA ALA A 177 -15.07 -25.41 -5.77
C ALA A 177 -16.22 -24.82 -6.60
N ALA A 178 -16.17 -23.52 -6.93
CA ALA A 178 -17.11 -22.88 -7.82
C ALA A 178 -17.03 -23.45 -9.25
N GLN A 179 -15.82 -23.71 -9.76
CA GLN A 179 -15.61 -24.32 -11.07
C GLN A 179 -16.13 -25.77 -11.13
N VAL A 180 -15.91 -26.57 -10.08
CA VAL A 180 -16.47 -27.93 -9.95
C VAL A 180 -18.00 -27.90 -9.83
N ALA A 181 -18.57 -26.91 -9.13
CA ALA A 181 -20.02 -26.69 -9.08
C ALA A 181 -20.61 -26.24 -10.43
N GLN A 182 -19.85 -25.48 -11.23
CA GLN A 182 -20.26 -25.01 -12.56
C GLN A 182 -20.27 -26.14 -13.60
N VAL A 183 -19.28 -27.04 -13.57
CA VAL A 183 -19.20 -28.22 -14.45
C VAL A 183 -20.34 -29.21 -14.17
N ALA A 184 -20.90 -29.22 -12.96
CA ALA A 184 -22.06 -30.04 -12.60
C ALA A 184 -23.41 -29.48 -13.10
N GLN A 185 -23.44 -28.32 -13.77
CA GLN A 185 -24.66 -27.59 -14.13
C GLN A 185 -24.84 -27.32 -15.63
N THR A 186 -24.03 -27.88 -16.54
CA THR A 186 -24.30 -27.70 -17.98
C THR A 186 -25.65 -28.32 -18.34
N PRO A 187 -26.64 -27.54 -18.78
CA PRO A 187 -27.99 -28.02 -19.02
C PRO A 187 -28.02 -28.94 -20.24
N VAL A 188 -28.74 -30.05 -20.13
CA VAL A 188 -28.93 -30.96 -21.28
C VAL A 188 -29.91 -30.32 -22.26
N VAL A 189 -29.43 -29.82 -23.40
CA VAL A 189 -30.29 -29.29 -24.47
C VAL A 189 -30.90 -30.44 -25.27
N PHE A 190 -32.23 -30.54 -25.28
CA PHE A 190 -32.93 -31.59 -26.02
C PHE A 190 -32.79 -31.44 -27.54
N GLU A 191 -32.80 -32.57 -28.25
CA GLU A 191 -32.78 -32.61 -29.71
C GLU A 191 -33.96 -31.81 -30.30
N GLY A 192 -33.66 -30.88 -31.21
CA GLY A 192 -34.66 -29.99 -31.83
C GLY A 192 -34.96 -28.70 -31.06
N ALA A 193 -34.46 -28.50 -29.84
CA ALA A 193 -34.70 -27.27 -29.07
C ALA A 193 -34.19 -26.01 -29.79
N VAL A 194 -32.98 -26.08 -30.37
CA VAL A 194 -32.41 -24.99 -31.19
C VAL A 194 -33.25 -24.73 -32.44
N THR A 195 -33.80 -25.78 -33.07
CA THR A 195 -34.67 -25.65 -34.25
C THR A 195 -35.98 -24.93 -33.91
N ASN A 196 -36.56 -25.24 -32.75
CA ASN A 196 -37.75 -24.56 -32.26
C ASN A 196 -37.47 -23.08 -31.95
N ALA A 197 -36.36 -22.79 -31.26
CA ALA A 197 -35.95 -21.41 -30.99
C ALA A 197 -35.69 -20.62 -32.30
N LEU A 198 -35.05 -21.24 -33.30
CA LEU A 198 -34.86 -20.64 -34.63
C LEU A 198 -36.18 -20.28 -35.33
N ALA A 199 -37.25 -21.05 -35.13
CA ALA A 199 -38.56 -20.81 -35.74
C ALA A 199 -39.29 -19.61 -35.11
N GLU A 200 -39.02 -19.32 -33.84
CA GLU A 200 -39.57 -18.16 -33.12
C GLU A 200 -38.84 -16.85 -33.49
N LEU A 201 -37.55 -16.95 -33.78
CA LEU A 201 -36.71 -15.82 -34.18
C LEU A 201 -37.06 -15.29 -35.60
N PRO A 202 -36.96 -13.97 -35.83
CA PRO A 202 -37.15 -13.39 -37.17
C PRO A 202 -36.05 -13.86 -38.14
N ALA A 203 -36.26 -13.65 -39.44
CA ALA A 203 -35.21 -13.88 -40.43
C ALA A 203 -34.00 -12.96 -40.17
N ALA A 204 -32.79 -13.47 -40.44
CA ALA A 204 -31.57 -12.69 -40.35
C ALA A 204 -31.58 -11.50 -41.34
N GLY A 205 -30.74 -10.51 -41.08
CA GLY A 205 -30.62 -9.28 -41.87
C GLY A 205 -31.43 -8.10 -41.34
N LEU A 206 -31.92 -8.17 -40.09
CA LEU A 206 -32.48 -6.99 -39.43
C LEU A 206 -31.35 -5.98 -39.17
N ALA A 207 -31.67 -4.71 -39.40
CA ALA A 207 -30.78 -3.59 -39.17
C ALA A 207 -31.53 -2.48 -38.43
N ARG A 208 -30.75 -1.60 -37.79
CA ARG A 208 -31.27 -0.44 -37.06
C ARG A 208 -32.24 0.36 -37.94
N ASN A 209 -33.41 0.68 -37.39
CA ASN A 209 -34.32 1.62 -38.01
C ASN A 209 -33.69 3.01 -38.02
N PRO A 210 -33.78 3.78 -39.12
CA PRO A 210 -33.28 5.14 -39.14
C PRO A 210 -33.91 5.97 -38.02
N ALA A 211 -33.14 6.89 -37.44
CA ALA A 211 -33.64 7.77 -36.40
C ALA A 211 -34.87 8.55 -36.88
N ASN A 212 -35.84 8.77 -35.99
CA ASN A 212 -37.09 9.50 -36.27
C ASN A 212 -37.96 8.88 -37.38
N THR A 213 -37.82 7.59 -37.65
CA THR A 213 -38.70 6.85 -38.58
C THR A 213 -39.57 5.85 -37.85
N GLN A 214 -40.70 5.46 -38.45
CA GLN A 214 -41.48 4.33 -37.98
C GLN A 214 -41.16 3.07 -38.80
N PRO A 215 -40.93 1.92 -38.16
CA PRO A 215 -40.74 0.66 -38.86
C PRO A 215 -42.03 0.28 -39.60
N THR A 216 -41.90 -0.41 -40.73
CA THR A 216 -43.05 -1.06 -41.37
C THR A 216 -43.68 -2.07 -40.42
N ALA A 217 -44.96 -2.42 -40.60
CA ALA A 217 -45.63 -3.43 -39.77
C ALA A 217 -44.86 -4.77 -39.72
N GLN A 218 -44.25 -5.19 -40.84
CA GLN A 218 -43.44 -6.40 -40.90
C GLN A 218 -42.13 -6.26 -40.11
N GLN A 219 -41.44 -5.12 -40.23
CA GLN A 219 -40.25 -4.83 -39.44
C GLN A 219 -40.57 -4.73 -37.95
N GLN A 220 -41.70 -4.12 -37.59
CA GLN A 220 -42.12 -4.00 -36.20
C GLN A 220 -42.33 -5.38 -35.57
N VAL A 221 -43.04 -6.28 -36.25
CA VAL A 221 -43.21 -7.67 -35.80
C VAL A 221 -41.87 -8.40 -35.67
N ALA A 222 -40.97 -8.24 -36.65
CA ALA A 222 -39.67 -8.88 -36.62
C ALA A 222 -38.78 -8.35 -35.47
N ASN A 223 -38.74 -7.02 -35.30
CA ASN A 223 -38.03 -6.35 -34.21
C ASN A 223 -38.57 -6.77 -32.85
N THR A 224 -39.89 -6.86 -32.68
CA THR A 224 -40.49 -7.33 -31.43
C THR A 224 -40.03 -8.74 -31.09
N ARG A 225 -40.01 -9.67 -32.06
CA ARG A 225 -39.52 -11.05 -31.83
C ARG A 225 -38.05 -11.07 -31.40
N LEU A 226 -37.20 -10.27 -32.05
CA LEU A 226 -35.80 -10.14 -31.67
C LEU A 226 -35.64 -9.58 -30.25
N GLN A 227 -36.34 -8.50 -29.93
CA GLN A 227 -36.30 -7.86 -28.62
C GLN A 227 -36.84 -8.78 -27.52
N THR A 228 -37.87 -9.58 -27.81
CA THR A 228 -38.37 -10.61 -26.89
C THR A 228 -37.30 -11.64 -26.58
N ALA A 229 -36.58 -12.15 -27.59
CA ALA A 229 -35.47 -13.08 -27.38
C ALA A 229 -34.34 -12.46 -26.54
N LEU A 230 -33.95 -11.22 -26.85
CA LEU A 230 -32.92 -10.50 -26.08
C LEU A 230 -33.39 -10.18 -24.65
N ASN A 231 -34.68 -9.92 -24.44
CA ASN A 231 -35.26 -9.74 -23.11
C ASN A 231 -35.25 -11.05 -22.32
N GLU A 232 -35.62 -12.16 -22.95
CA GLU A 232 -35.59 -13.47 -22.32
C GLU A 232 -34.17 -13.84 -21.88
N LEU A 233 -33.15 -13.44 -22.63
CA LEU A 233 -31.74 -13.64 -22.29
C LEU A 233 -31.16 -12.54 -21.38
N GLY A 234 -31.94 -11.54 -20.95
CA GLY A 234 -31.49 -10.50 -20.02
C GLY A 234 -30.71 -9.33 -20.63
N TYR A 235 -30.64 -9.21 -21.96
CA TYR A 235 -29.94 -8.10 -22.63
C TYR A 235 -30.79 -6.84 -22.80
N VAL A 236 -32.12 -6.97 -22.77
CA VAL A 236 -33.08 -5.86 -22.99
C VAL A 236 -34.16 -5.89 -21.91
N ALA A 237 -34.50 -4.74 -21.33
CA ALA A 237 -35.62 -4.67 -20.37
C ALA A 237 -36.96 -4.84 -21.08
N ARG A 238 -37.98 -5.35 -20.38
CA ARG A 238 -39.30 -5.64 -20.97
C ARG A 238 -39.96 -4.39 -21.57
N SER A 239 -39.77 -3.23 -20.95
CA SER A 239 -40.26 -1.94 -21.43
C SER A 239 -39.64 -1.50 -22.76
N HIS A 240 -38.50 -2.07 -23.14
CA HIS A 240 -37.79 -1.77 -24.39
C HIS A 240 -38.15 -2.75 -25.53
N VAL A 241 -39.10 -3.67 -25.33
CA VAL A 241 -39.71 -4.50 -26.38
C VAL A 241 -40.77 -3.66 -27.13
N THR A 242 -40.29 -2.68 -27.88
CA THR A 242 -41.12 -1.65 -28.55
C THR A 242 -41.50 -1.99 -29.99
N GLY A 243 -40.81 -2.97 -30.60
CA GLY A 243 -40.84 -3.20 -32.04
C GLY A 243 -40.02 -2.18 -32.85
N PHE A 244 -39.31 -1.26 -32.19
CA PHE A 244 -38.38 -0.33 -32.83
C PHE A 244 -36.92 -0.76 -32.58
N TYR A 245 -36.20 -1.14 -33.63
CA TYR A 245 -34.77 -1.47 -33.53
C TYR A 245 -33.96 -0.17 -33.53
N GLY A 246 -33.75 0.37 -32.34
CA GLY A 246 -32.92 1.55 -32.08
C GLY A 246 -31.54 1.22 -31.48
N SER A 247 -30.94 2.22 -30.83
CA SER A 247 -29.67 2.10 -30.10
C SER A 247 -29.73 1.00 -29.03
N ILE A 248 -30.80 0.94 -28.23
CA ILE A 248 -30.96 -0.08 -27.18
C ILE A 248 -30.88 -1.51 -27.74
N THR A 249 -31.55 -1.78 -28.86
CA THR A 249 -31.52 -3.11 -29.49
C THR A 249 -30.17 -3.41 -30.13
N GLU A 250 -29.53 -2.41 -30.74
CA GLU A 250 -28.18 -2.54 -31.29
C GLU A 250 -27.15 -2.84 -30.18
N GLY A 251 -27.20 -2.12 -29.06
CA GLY A 251 -26.37 -2.31 -27.90
C GLY A 251 -26.54 -3.70 -27.30
N ALA A 252 -27.78 -4.15 -27.12
CA ALA A 252 -28.07 -5.50 -26.65
C ALA A 252 -27.47 -6.59 -27.55
N LEU A 253 -27.53 -6.41 -28.88
CA LEU A 253 -26.88 -7.33 -29.81
C LEU A 253 -25.36 -7.30 -29.70
N LYS A 254 -24.75 -6.12 -29.53
CA LYS A 254 -23.30 -5.99 -29.32
C LYS A 254 -22.86 -6.70 -28.04
N SER A 255 -23.59 -6.51 -26.95
CA SER A 255 -23.37 -7.24 -25.69
C SER A 255 -23.47 -8.75 -25.89
N PHE A 256 -24.57 -9.23 -26.51
CA PHE A 256 -24.74 -10.65 -26.80
C PHE A 256 -23.59 -11.19 -27.68
N GLN A 257 -23.19 -10.44 -28.70
CA GLN A 257 -22.10 -10.82 -29.59
C GLN A 257 -20.77 -10.92 -28.85
N TYR A 258 -20.45 -9.95 -28.03
CA TYR A 258 -19.24 -9.94 -27.22
C TYR A 258 -19.16 -11.15 -26.29
N GLU A 259 -20.23 -11.45 -25.56
CA GLU A 259 -20.26 -12.57 -24.60
C GLU A 259 -20.17 -13.94 -25.24
N ASN A 260 -20.66 -14.08 -26.48
CA ASN A 260 -20.60 -15.32 -27.23
C ASN A 260 -19.34 -15.39 -28.13
N GLY A 261 -18.35 -14.52 -27.90
CA GLY A 261 -17.07 -14.55 -28.62
C GLY A 261 -17.20 -14.24 -30.12
N MET A 262 -18.25 -13.52 -30.52
CA MET A 262 -18.53 -13.15 -31.90
C MET A 262 -17.98 -11.76 -32.24
N ALA A 263 -17.91 -11.46 -33.53
CA ALA A 263 -17.63 -10.10 -33.98
C ALA A 263 -18.73 -9.15 -33.50
N VAL A 264 -18.35 -8.11 -32.74
CA VAL A 264 -19.23 -7.12 -32.13
C VAL A 264 -19.69 -6.10 -33.19
N THR A 265 -20.62 -6.51 -34.04
CA THR A 265 -21.10 -5.70 -35.17
C THR A 265 -22.40 -4.95 -34.88
N GLY A 266 -23.14 -5.38 -33.85
CA GLY A 266 -24.50 -4.92 -33.56
C GLY A 266 -25.52 -5.28 -34.62
N ARG A 267 -25.18 -6.12 -35.61
CA ARG A 267 -26.08 -6.56 -36.69
C ARG A 267 -26.71 -7.92 -36.34
N TYR A 268 -27.98 -8.08 -36.67
CA TYR A 268 -28.67 -9.36 -36.54
C TYR A 268 -28.48 -10.20 -37.81
N ASP A 269 -27.32 -10.81 -37.99
CA ASP A 269 -26.99 -11.69 -39.13
C ASP A 269 -27.30 -13.18 -38.84
N ALA A 270 -26.97 -14.05 -39.80
CA ALA A 270 -27.24 -15.48 -39.69
C ALA A 270 -26.51 -16.12 -38.49
N MET A 271 -25.25 -15.75 -38.27
CA MET A 271 -24.46 -16.26 -37.14
C MET A 271 -25.04 -15.79 -35.80
N THR A 272 -25.40 -14.51 -35.70
CA THR A 272 -26.02 -13.94 -34.50
C THR A 272 -27.37 -14.59 -34.21
N ARG A 273 -28.17 -14.89 -35.26
CA ARG A 273 -29.45 -15.59 -35.14
C ARG A 273 -29.29 -17.01 -34.62
N GLU A 274 -28.34 -17.77 -35.16
CA GLU A 274 -28.06 -19.13 -34.71
C GLU A 274 -27.55 -19.17 -33.27
N ALA A 275 -26.64 -18.27 -32.91
CA ALA A 275 -26.15 -18.14 -31.55
C ALA A 275 -27.30 -17.78 -30.57
N LEU A 276 -28.18 -16.83 -30.93
CA LEU A 276 -29.34 -16.47 -30.11
C LEU A 276 -30.28 -17.67 -29.91
N ALA A 277 -30.51 -18.47 -30.93
CA ALA A 277 -31.32 -19.68 -30.81
C ALA A 277 -30.68 -20.73 -29.89
N GLY A 278 -29.35 -20.88 -29.97
CA GLY A 278 -28.58 -21.73 -29.06
C GLY A 278 -28.72 -21.28 -27.61
N ALA A 279 -28.47 -20.00 -27.34
CA ALA A 279 -28.58 -19.42 -26.00
C ALA A 279 -30.00 -19.53 -25.41
N LEU A 280 -31.04 -19.31 -26.23
CA LEU A 280 -32.43 -19.51 -25.80
C LEU A 280 -32.72 -20.97 -25.45
N ALA A 281 -32.28 -21.90 -26.31
CA ALA A 281 -32.48 -23.32 -26.06
C ALA A 281 -31.76 -23.77 -24.79
N GLU A 282 -30.54 -23.28 -24.56
CA GLU A 282 -29.76 -23.56 -23.36
C GLU A 282 -30.41 -23.00 -22.10
N LYS A 283 -30.80 -21.72 -22.10
CA LYS A 283 -31.48 -21.07 -20.97
C LYS A 283 -32.78 -21.80 -20.62
N ARG A 284 -33.63 -22.08 -21.60
CA ARG A 284 -34.90 -22.79 -21.39
C ARG A 284 -34.68 -24.23 -20.90
N ALA A 285 -33.63 -24.91 -21.38
CA ALA A 285 -33.28 -26.24 -20.90
C ALA A 285 -32.80 -26.22 -19.44
N ALA A 286 -31.99 -25.22 -19.07
CA ALA A 286 -31.56 -25.00 -17.69
C ALA A 286 -32.76 -24.75 -16.77
N GLU A 287 -33.65 -23.83 -17.14
CA GLU A 287 -34.86 -23.52 -16.39
C GLU A 287 -35.77 -24.75 -16.21
N ALA A 288 -35.96 -25.54 -17.27
CA ALA A 288 -36.73 -26.78 -17.22
C ALA A 288 -36.11 -27.85 -16.30
N GLN A 289 -34.79 -27.82 -16.12
CA GLN A 289 -34.05 -28.70 -15.22
C GLN A 289 -33.89 -28.11 -13.81
N GLY A 290 -34.48 -26.95 -13.54
CA GLY A 290 -34.37 -26.26 -12.25
C GLY A 290 -32.99 -25.60 -12.01
N ILE A 291 -32.14 -25.54 -13.03
CA ILE A 291 -30.84 -24.86 -13.00
C ILE A 291 -31.11 -23.39 -13.32
N ARG A 292 -31.05 -22.53 -12.30
CA ARG A 292 -31.29 -21.09 -12.46
C ARG A 292 -29.96 -20.33 -12.33
N ALA A 293 -29.58 -19.63 -13.39
CA ALA A 293 -28.60 -18.56 -13.28
C ALA A 293 -29.14 -17.45 -12.35
N PRO A 294 -28.28 -16.63 -11.72
CA PRO A 294 -28.72 -15.43 -11.01
C PRO A 294 -29.62 -14.60 -11.93
N GLU A 295 -30.80 -14.24 -11.46
CA GLU A 295 -31.74 -13.47 -12.27
C GLU A 295 -31.22 -12.03 -12.41
N VAL A 296 -30.68 -11.68 -13.58
CA VAL A 296 -30.42 -10.27 -13.94
C VAL A 296 -31.77 -9.62 -14.23
N SER A 297 -32.43 -9.15 -13.18
CA SER A 297 -33.70 -8.44 -13.29
C SER A 297 -33.44 -7.01 -13.73
N LEU A 298 -33.63 -6.73 -15.02
CA LEU A 298 -33.63 -5.36 -15.52
C LEU A 298 -34.91 -4.65 -15.10
N PRO A 299 -34.84 -3.46 -14.47
CA PRO A 299 -36.03 -2.78 -13.99
C PRO A 299 -36.93 -2.36 -15.15
N ASP A 300 -38.25 -2.51 -14.97
CA ASP A 300 -39.26 -2.13 -15.98
C ASP A 300 -39.27 -0.62 -16.25
N ARG A 301 -38.76 0.19 -15.32
CA ARG A 301 -38.65 1.65 -15.43
C ARG A 301 -37.24 2.08 -15.06
N TYR A 302 -36.69 3.01 -15.83
CA TYR A 302 -35.46 3.69 -15.48
C TYR A 302 -35.69 4.57 -14.23
N THR A 303 -34.85 4.40 -13.22
CA THR A 303 -34.81 5.27 -12.05
C THR A 303 -33.67 6.24 -12.22
N ALA A 304 -34.00 7.52 -12.47
CA ALA A 304 -33.02 8.56 -12.64
C ALA A 304 -32.23 8.83 -11.35
N VAL A 305 -30.92 9.05 -11.50
CA VAL A 305 -30.06 9.51 -10.42
C VAL A 305 -30.43 10.95 -10.08
N THR A 306 -30.49 11.27 -8.79
CA THR A 306 -30.77 12.63 -8.30
C THR A 306 -29.50 13.45 -8.10
N ASP A 307 -29.60 14.77 -8.04
CA ASP A 307 -28.44 15.63 -7.73
C ASP A 307 -27.78 15.27 -6.40
N ALA A 308 -28.57 14.96 -5.36
CA ALA A 308 -28.05 14.56 -4.06
C ALA A 308 -27.22 13.28 -4.16
N GLN A 309 -27.71 12.29 -4.91
CA GLN A 309 -26.96 11.04 -5.13
C GLN A 309 -25.69 11.30 -5.93
N LEU A 310 -25.76 12.10 -7.01
CA LEU A 310 -24.59 12.44 -7.81
C LEU A 310 -23.55 13.22 -6.99
N ALA A 311 -23.98 14.11 -6.08
CA ALA A 311 -23.10 14.83 -5.15
C ALA A 311 -22.39 13.88 -4.19
N SER A 312 -23.05 12.83 -3.70
CA SER A 312 -22.41 11.81 -2.87
C SER A 312 -21.42 10.96 -3.64
N ILE A 313 -21.72 10.63 -4.90
CA ILE A 313 -20.82 9.81 -5.74
C ILE A 313 -19.58 10.61 -6.14
N MET A 314 -19.76 11.87 -6.55
CA MET A 314 -18.72 12.77 -7.08
C MET A 314 -18.56 14.00 -6.18
N PRO A 315 -17.99 13.85 -4.96
CA PRO A 315 -18.00 14.89 -3.93
C PRO A 315 -17.24 16.17 -4.30
N ASN A 316 -16.25 16.09 -5.20
CA ASN A 316 -15.51 17.28 -5.62
C ASN A 316 -16.19 18.05 -6.77
N SER A 317 -17.31 17.56 -7.29
CA SER A 317 -18.10 18.27 -8.31
C SER A 317 -18.78 19.51 -7.74
N THR A 318 -18.86 20.60 -8.53
CA THR A 318 -19.65 21.76 -8.13
C THR A 318 -21.15 21.55 -8.40
N ALA A 319 -22.01 22.22 -7.63
CA ALA A 319 -23.46 22.16 -7.86
C ALA A 319 -23.85 22.63 -9.28
N ALA A 320 -23.17 23.66 -9.80
CA ALA A 320 -23.40 24.14 -11.17
C ALA A 320 -23.05 23.08 -12.22
N ARG A 321 -21.90 22.40 -12.06
CA ARG A 321 -21.49 21.33 -12.98
C ARG A 321 -22.44 20.14 -12.93
N ARG A 322 -22.90 19.74 -11.74
CA ARG A 322 -23.90 18.67 -11.62
C ARG A 322 -25.23 19.07 -12.26
N ALA A 323 -25.71 20.29 -12.05
CA ALA A 323 -26.93 20.77 -12.68
C ALA A 323 -26.85 20.73 -14.22
N GLU A 324 -25.68 21.00 -14.79
CA GLU A 324 -25.42 20.90 -16.23
C GLU A 324 -25.38 19.45 -16.73
N MET A 325 -24.72 18.54 -15.99
CA MET A 325 -24.47 17.17 -16.44
C MET A 325 -25.56 16.16 -16.04
N LEU A 326 -26.36 16.41 -15.00
CA LEU A 326 -27.29 15.42 -14.44
C LEU A 326 -28.32 14.94 -15.46
N GLY A 327 -28.96 15.86 -16.19
CA GLY A 327 -29.89 15.54 -17.26
C GLY A 327 -29.25 14.69 -18.36
N PRO A 328 -28.15 15.17 -18.98
CA PRO A 328 -27.38 14.42 -19.98
C PRO A 328 -26.93 13.02 -19.51
N LEU A 329 -26.42 12.89 -18.29
CA LEU A 329 -25.97 11.60 -17.75
C LEU A 329 -27.13 10.63 -17.57
N ASN A 330 -28.25 11.08 -17.02
CA ASN A 330 -29.45 10.24 -16.89
C ASN A 330 -30.00 9.81 -18.25
N ALA A 331 -30.05 10.73 -19.22
CA ALA A 331 -30.49 10.41 -20.58
C ALA A 331 -29.57 9.39 -21.26
N ALA A 332 -28.25 9.55 -21.13
CA ALA A 332 -27.28 8.60 -21.67
C ALA A 332 -27.41 7.22 -21.01
N MET A 333 -27.59 7.18 -19.68
CA MET A 333 -27.77 5.92 -18.96
C MET A 333 -29.05 5.19 -19.38
N GLU A 334 -30.17 5.92 -19.50
CA GLU A 334 -31.44 5.36 -19.97
C GLU A 334 -31.33 4.83 -21.40
N GLU A 335 -30.80 5.65 -22.33
CA GLU A 335 -30.68 5.27 -23.76
C GLU A 335 -29.75 4.07 -23.99
N ARG A 336 -28.80 3.84 -23.08
CA ARG A 336 -27.75 2.81 -23.21
C ARG A 336 -27.96 1.61 -22.30
N ASN A 337 -29.16 1.49 -21.72
CA ASN A 337 -29.54 0.42 -20.81
C ASN A 337 -28.61 0.32 -19.57
N ILE A 338 -28.02 1.42 -19.13
CA ILE A 338 -27.26 1.54 -17.87
C ILE A 338 -28.30 1.80 -16.76
N SER A 339 -29.19 0.84 -16.56
CA SER A 339 -30.49 1.04 -15.90
C SER A 339 -30.60 0.40 -14.52
N THR A 340 -29.75 -0.56 -14.19
CA THR A 340 -29.68 -1.18 -12.85
C THR A 340 -28.81 -0.31 -11.93
N PRO A 341 -29.06 -0.30 -10.61
CA PRO A 341 -28.17 0.39 -9.65
C PRO A 341 -26.69 0.00 -9.80
N ALA A 342 -26.39 -1.28 -10.07
CA ALA A 342 -25.03 -1.75 -10.31
C ALA A 342 -24.41 -1.16 -11.58
N ARG A 343 -25.14 -1.15 -12.71
CA ARG A 343 -24.68 -0.51 -13.96
C ARG A 343 -24.47 0.98 -13.78
N GLN A 344 -25.40 1.67 -13.13
CA GLN A 344 -25.29 3.10 -12.84
C GLN A 344 -24.08 3.39 -11.95
N ALA A 345 -23.86 2.58 -10.91
CA ALA A 345 -22.71 2.70 -10.03
C ALA A 345 -21.40 2.52 -10.79
N ALA A 346 -21.29 1.48 -11.61
CA ALA A 346 -20.10 1.22 -12.42
C ALA A 346 -19.86 2.32 -13.45
N PHE A 347 -20.89 2.83 -14.13
CA PHE A 347 -20.73 3.89 -15.11
C PHE A 347 -20.28 5.21 -14.46
N LEU A 348 -20.94 5.63 -13.38
CA LEU A 348 -20.65 6.88 -12.69
C LEU A 348 -19.29 6.85 -11.98
N SER A 349 -18.84 5.71 -11.47
CA SER A 349 -17.52 5.61 -10.84
C SER A 349 -16.37 5.82 -11.82
N GLN A 350 -16.55 5.37 -13.07
CA GLN A 350 -15.57 5.55 -14.12
C GLN A 350 -15.52 7.02 -14.54
N ILE A 351 -16.69 7.66 -14.71
CA ILE A 351 -16.77 9.10 -14.98
C ILE A 351 -16.08 9.91 -13.87
N ALA A 352 -16.32 9.53 -12.61
CA ALA A 352 -15.70 10.20 -11.46
C ALA A 352 -14.16 10.19 -11.57
N ALA A 353 -13.58 9.04 -11.89
CA ALA A 353 -12.13 8.93 -12.07
C ALA A 353 -11.61 9.66 -13.31
N GLU A 354 -12.28 9.49 -14.47
CA GLU A 354 -11.84 10.07 -15.75
C GLU A 354 -11.90 11.61 -15.77
N THR A 355 -12.72 12.22 -14.92
CA THR A 355 -12.97 13.68 -14.94
C THR A 355 -12.59 14.39 -13.65
N MET A 356 -12.04 13.65 -12.68
CA MET A 356 -11.84 14.10 -11.30
C MET A 356 -13.15 14.66 -10.71
N ASP A 357 -14.20 13.85 -10.68
CA ASP A 357 -15.54 14.22 -10.23
C ASP A 357 -16.14 15.39 -11.05
N LEU A 358 -16.11 15.29 -12.38
CA LEU A 358 -16.63 16.27 -13.35
C LEU A 358 -15.91 17.63 -13.36
N GLN A 359 -14.74 17.74 -12.72
CA GLN A 359 -13.96 18.98 -12.71
C GLN A 359 -13.40 19.29 -14.11
N PHE A 360 -12.94 18.26 -14.82
CA PHE A 360 -12.29 18.41 -16.12
C PHE A 360 -12.99 17.60 -17.21
N MET A 361 -13.44 18.29 -18.26
CA MET A 361 -14.04 17.70 -19.47
C MET A 361 -13.06 17.61 -20.63
N SER A 362 -11.81 17.95 -20.39
CA SER A 362 -10.70 17.86 -21.34
C SER A 362 -9.45 17.49 -20.56
N GLU A 363 -8.67 16.62 -21.15
CA GLU A 363 -7.34 16.27 -20.66
C GLU A 363 -6.50 17.54 -20.44
N LEU A 364 -5.86 17.64 -19.28
CA LEU A 364 -5.09 18.83 -18.88
C LEU A 364 -3.76 18.92 -19.63
N GLU A 365 -3.13 17.79 -19.89
CA GLU A 365 -1.85 17.68 -20.60
C GLU A 365 -1.95 16.69 -21.77
N PRO A 366 -2.62 17.07 -22.87
CA PRO A 366 -2.81 16.18 -24.01
C PRO A 366 -1.50 15.67 -24.61
N ASP A 367 -1.44 14.37 -24.88
CA ASP A 367 -0.37 13.78 -25.68
C ASP A 367 -0.35 14.41 -27.10
N PRO A 368 0.76 15.03 -27.52
CA PRO A 368 0.86 15.64 -28.85
C PRO A 368 0.63 14.65 -29.99
N ASP A 369 0.91 13.36 -29.82
CA ASP A 369 0.72 12.33 -30.84
C ASP A 369 -0.76 12.05 -31.13
N LEU A 370 -1.66 12.38 -30.19
CA LEU A 370 -3.12 12.28 -30.37
C LEU A 370 -3.68 13.44 -31.22
N GLY A 371 -2.90 14.51 -31.42
CA GLY A 371 -3.32 15.70 -32.16
C GLY A 371 -4.63 16.28 -31.63
N ALA A 372 -5.65 16.36 -32.48
CA ALA A 372 -6.96 16.90 -32.08
C ALA A 372 -7.82 15.90 -31.26
N TYR A 373 -7.40 14.65 -31.08
CA TYR A 373 -8.23 13.54 -30.58
C TYR A 373 -7.80 13.04 -29.19
N TYR A 374 -7.30 13.93 -28.35
CA TYR A 374 -7.05 13.70 -26.93
C TYR A 374 -8.34 13.58 -26.10
N GLY A 375 -8.20 13.21 -24.83
CA GLY A 375 -9.32 12.91 -23.93
C GLY A 375 -10.31 14.07 -23.76
N ARG A 376 -11.59 13.81 -24.02
CA ARG A 376 -12.69 14.77 -23.79
C ARG A 376 -13.96 14.12 -23.28
N GLY A 377 -14.77 14.92 -22.58
CA GLY A 377 -16.09 14.54 -22.09
C GLY A 377 -16.05 13.60 -20.89
N ALA A 378 -17.18 12.94 -20.62
CA ALA A 378 -17.40 12.26 -19.34
C ALA A 378 -16.58 10.98 -19.15
N LEU A 379 -16.14 10.32 -20.22
CA LEU A 379 -15.23 9.15 -20.17
C LEU A 379 -13.94 9.39 -20.98
N GLN A 380 -13.52 10.65 -21.13
CA GLN A 380 -12.27 11.02 -21.81
C GLN A 380 -12.08 10.31 -23.17
N LEU A 381 -13.07 10.46 -24.07
CA LEU A 381 -13.03 9.86 -25.41
C LEU A 381 -11.73 10.24 -26.13
N THR A 382 -10.94 9.23 -26.50
CA THR A 382 -9.57 9.39 -27.01
C THR A 382 -9.36 8.57 -28.27
N HIS A 383 -8.43 8.98 -29.13
CA HIS A 383 -8.12 8.41 -30.45
C HIS A 383 -9.14 8.72 -31.55
N ARG A 384 -8.64 9.03 -32.74
CA ARG A 384 -9.46 9.42 -33.90
C ARG A 384 -10.55 8.41 -34.24
N ASP A 385 -10.25 7.12 -34.17
CA ASP A 385 -11.20 6.07 -34.54
C ASP A 385 -12.41 6.06 -33.60
N ASN A 386 -12.22 6.25 -32.29
CA ASN A 386 -13.32 6.35 -31.34
C ASN A 386 -14.21 7.58 -31.62
N TYR A 387 -13.64 8.74 -31.99
CA TYR A 387 -14.43 9.91 -32.39
C TYR A 387 -15.24 9.65 -33.67
N VAL A 388 -14.67 8.94 -34.65
CA VAL A 388 -15.37 8.58 -35.89
C VAL A 388 -16.50 7.59 -35.63
N GLU A 389 -16.25 6.55 -34.84
CA GLU A 389 -17.23 5.51 -34.52
C GLU A 389 -18.36 6.04 -33.64
N ALA A 390 -18.04 6.78 -32.59
CA ALA A 390 -19.02 7.44 -31.73
C ALA A 390 -19.86 8.42 -32.55
N GLY A 391 -19.23 9.26 -33.37
CA GLY A 391 -19.94 10.21 -34.22
C GLY A 391 -20.91 9.54 -35.18
N ARG A 392 -20.50 8.43 -35.80
CA ARG A 392 -21.37 7.62 -36.65
C ARG A 392 -22.55 7.02 -35.88
N ALA A 393 -22.32 6.50 -34.68
CA ALA A 393 -23.36 5.88 -33.87
C ALA A 393 -24.41 6.91 -33.39
N LEU A 394 -23.94 8.10 -33.03
CA LEU A 394 -24.74 9.23 -32.56
C LEU A 394 -25.37 10.05 -33.71
N GLY A 395 -24.92 9.86 -34.94
CA GLY A 395 -25.38 10.62 -36.10
C GLY A 395 -24.87 12.06 -36.15
N VAL A 396 -23.73 12.34 -35.51
CA VAL A 396 -23.10 13.67 -35.42
C VAL A 396 -21.62 13.55 -35.78
N ASP A 397 -21.11 14.40 -36.68
CA ASP A 397 -19.69 14.39 -37.08
C ASP A 397 -18.79 15.09 -36.04
N ILE A 398 -18.64 14.46 -34.88
CA ILE A 398 -17.75 14.95 -33.81
C ILE A 398 -16.26 14.78 -34.18
N ALA A 399 -15.92 13.92 -35.15
CA ALA A 399 -14.54 13.76 -35.60
C ALA A 399 -14.02 14.99 -36.36
N ARG A 400 -14.92 15.74 -37.01
CA ARG A 400 -14.62 17.03 -37.64
C ARG A 400 -14.48 18.18 -36.64
N ASN A 401 -15.18 18.11 -35.50
CA ASN A 401 -15.06 19.10 -34.43
C ASN A 401 -15.02 18.44 -33.03
N PRO A 402 -13.86 17.86 -32.65
CA PRO A 402 -13.72 17.07 -31.42
C PRO A 402 -14.05 17.85 -30.13
N ASN A 403 -13.84 19.17 -30.14
CA ASN A 403 -14.11 20.04 -28.99
C ASN A 403 -15.58 20.02 -28.55
N GLN A 404 -16.51 19.65 -29.43
CA GLN A 404 -17.92 19.49 -29.07
C GLN A 404 -18.11 18.49 -27.94
N VAL A 405 -17.27 17.45 -27.84
CA VAL A 405 -17.36 16.44 -26.77
C VAL A 405 -17.02 17.02 -25.39
N ALA A 406 -16.21 18.08 -25.33
CA ALA A 406 -15.86 18.75 -24.07
C ALA A 406 -16.83 19.87 -23.69
N THR A 407 -17.43 20.54 -24.67
CA THR A 407 -18.24 21.77 -24.45
C THR A 407 -19.74 21.55 -24.52
N ASN A 408 -20.19 20.41 -25.04
CA ASN A 408 -21.62 20.05 -25.10
C ASN A 408 -21.89 18.90 -24.11
N PRO A 409 -22.59 19.16 -22.99
CA PRO A 409 -22.94 18.15 -21.99
C PRO A 409 -23.66 16.91 -22.56
N ASP A 410 -24.56 17.10 -23.53
CA ASP A 410 -25.28 16.01 -24.17
C ASP A 410 -24.33 15.09 -24.94
N LEU A 411 -23.37 15.66 -25.68
CA LEU A 411 -22.35 14.88 -26.39
C LEU A 411 -21.34 14.25 -25.44
N ALA A 412 -20.95 14.95 -24.37
CA ALA A 412 -20.07 14.41 -23.33
C ALA A 412 -20.66 13.15 -22.69
N ALA A 413 -21.94 13.19 -22.32
CA ALA A 413 -22.64 12.05 -21.74
C ALA A 413 -22.97 10.96 -22.78
N SER A 414 -23.42 11.35 -23.98
CA SER A 414 -23.79 10.38 -25.04
C SER A 414 -22.60 9.57 -25.54
N THR A 415 -21.42 10.20 -25.67
CA THR A 415 -20.19 9.49 -26.06
C THR A 415 -19.71 8.55 -24.96
N ALA A 416 -19.83 8.94 -23.68
CA ALA A 416 -19.55 8.06 -22.56
C ALA A 416 -20.49 6.84 -22.53
N GLY A 417 -21.80 7.06 -22.65
CA GLY A 417 -22.79 5.99 -22.68
C GLY A 417 -22.58 5.05 -23.88
N TRP A 418 -22.26 5.59 -25.06
CA TRP A 418 -21.92 4.79 -26.25
C TRP A 418 -20.68 3.93 -26.01
N PHE A 419 -19.62 4.49 -25.43
CA PHE A 419 -18.39 3.74 -25.18
C PHE A 419 -18.66 2.58 -24.21
N PHE A 420 -19.36 2.85 -23.12
CA PHE A 420 -19.70 1.86 -22.10
C PHE A 420 -20.54 0.70 -22.66
N GLU A 421 -21.59 1.02 -23.43
CA GLU A 421 -22.46 0.02 -24.04
C GLU A 421 -21.74 -0.78 -25.13
N SER A 422 -21.05 -0.11 -26.05
CA SER A 422 -20.43 -0.76 -27.22
C SER A 422 -19.31 -1.74 -26.85
N ARG A 423 -18.76 -1.64 -25.63
CA ARG A 423 -17.74 -2.55 -25.09
C ARG A 423 -18.30 -3.58 -24.10
N GLY A 424 -19.62 -3.71 -23.98
CA GLY A 424 -20.26 -4.74 -23.15
C GLY A 424 -20.07 -4.54 -21.65
N LEU A 425 -19.84 -3.29 -21.20
CA LEU A 425 -19.51 -3.01 -19.80
C LEU A 425 -20.73 -3.06 -18.88
N ASN A 426 -21.94 -2.96 -19.45
CA ASN A 426 -23.20 -3.19 -18.73
C ASN A 426 -23.23 -4.55 -18.04
N GLN A 427 -22.81 -5.60 -18.74
CA GLN A 427 -22.85 -6.96 -18.22
C GLN A 427 -21.74 -7.22 -17.20
N GLN A 428 -20.56 -6.62 -17.40
CA GLN A 428 -19.50 -6.67 -16.39
C GLN A 428 -19.97 -5.99 -15.09
N ALA A 429 -20.71 -4.89 -15.20
CA ALA A 429 -21.29 -4.21 -14.04
C ALA A 429 -22.37 -5.05 -13.33
N ASP A 430 -23.23 -5.76 -14.06
CA ASP A 430 -24.23 -6.66 -13.46
C ASP A 430 -23.60 -7.83 -12.69
N GLN A 431 -22.38 -8.23 -13.05
CA GLN A 431 -21.62 -9.29 -12.39
C GLN A 431 -20.70 -8.76 -11.28
N GLY A 432 -20.82 -7.48 -10.91
CA GLY A 432 -19.94 -6.84 -9.93
C GLY A 432 -18.47 -6.70 -10.37
N ARG A 433 -18.14 -6.96 -11.63
CA ARG A 433 -16.77 -7.01 -12.17
C ARG A 433 -16.21 -5.62 -12.48
N ILE A 434 -16.13 -4.75 -11.49
CA ILE A 434 -15.66 -3.37 -11.65
C ILE A 434 -14.21 -3.28 -12.18
N GLY A 435 -13.37 -4.28 -11.89
CA GLY A 435 -12.03 -4.41 -12.47
C GLY A 435 -12.06 -4.61 -13.99
N ALA A 436 -12.98 -5.43 -14.50
CA ALA A 436 -13.15 -5.64 -15.94
C ALA A 436 -13.72 -4.39 -16.63
N VAL A 437 -14.64 -3.68 -15.97
CA VAL A 437 -15.14 -2.38 -16.44
C VAL A 437 -13.99 -1.37 -16.57
N THR A 438 -13.14 -1.28 -15.54
CA THR A 438 -11.99 -0.37 -15.53
C THR A 438 -11.00 -0.68 -16.66
N LEU A 439 -10.64 -1.94 -16.82
CA LEU A 439 -9.75 -2.39 -17.89
C LEU A 439 -10.33 -2.08 -19.28
N GLY A 440 -11.64 -2.25 -19.45
CA GLY A 440 -12.33 -1.95 -20.71
C GLY A 440 -12.35 -0.47 -21.10
N ILE A 441 -12.28 0.44 -20.13
CA ILE A 441 -12.27 1.89 -20.34
C ILE A 441 -10.85 2.42 -20.52
N ASN A 442 -9.96 2.10 -19.59
CA ASN A 442 -8.63 2.72 -19.52
C ASN A 442 -7.55 1.88 -20.23
N GLY A 443 -7.81 0.61 -20.53
CA GLY A 443 -6.78 -0.34 -21.00
C GLY A 443 -5.80 -0.78 -19.91
N GLY A 444 -6.01 -0.34 -18.66
CA GLY A 444 -5.23 -0.67 -17.48
C GLY A 444 -5.97 -0.26 -16.19
N TYR A 445 -5.27 -0.28 -15.05
CA TYR A 445 -5.84 0.02 -13.72
C TYR A 445 -5.45 1.42 -13.21
N ASN A 446 -5.14 2.35 -14.11
CA ASN A 446 -4.79 3.71 -13.69
C ASN A 446 -5.97 4.39 -12.97
N GLY A 447 -5.70 4.93 -11.79
CA GLY A 447 -6.70 5.56 -10.93
C GLY A 447 -7.68 4.58 -10.27
N ILE A 448 -7.31 3.30 -10.13
CA ILE A 448 -8.20 2.25 -9.59
C ILE A 448 -8.76 2.60 -8.20
N ASP A 449 -7.97 3.20 -7.31
CA ASP A 449 -8.43 3.56 -5.95
C ASP A 449 -9.59 4.58 -6.00
N HIS A 450 -9.50 5.58 -6.88
CA HIS A 450 -10.58 6.56 -7.06
C HIS A 450 -11.81 5.90 -7.67
N ARG A 451 -11.63 5.01 -8.66
CA ARG A 451 -12.74 4.25 -9.27
C ARG A 451 -13.46 3.38 -8.24
N LEU A 452 -12.72 2.61 -7.43
CA LEU A 452 -13.28 1.76 -6.38
C LEU A 452 -13.99 2.58 -5.31
N SER A 453 -13.36 3.66 -4.84
CA SER A 453 -13.96 4.55 -3.85
C SER A 453 -15.26 5.20 -4.35
N ALA A 454 -15.30 5.64 -5.62
CA ALA A 454 -16.51 6.19 -6.23
C ALA A 454 -17.57 5.11 -6.47
N TYR A 455 -17.15 3.90 -6.81
CA TYR A 455 -18.03 2.75 -7.02
C TYR A 455 -18.72 2.35 -5.71
N ASP A 456 -17.99 2.23 -4.61
CA ASP A 456 -18.55 1.91 -3.29
C ASP A 456 -19.60 2.95 -2.85
N ARG A 457 -19.28 4.24 -2.99
CA ARG A 457 -20.24 5.32 -2.72
C ARG A 457 -21.49 5.19 -3.58
N ALA A 458 -21.32 4.85 -4.85
CA ALA A 458 -22.43 4.71 -5.78
C ALA A 458 -23.32 3.50 -5.46
N LEU A 459 -22.73 2.35 -5.11
CA LEU A 459 -23.50 1.17 -4.69
C LEU A 459 -24.35 1.50 -3.45
N ASP A 460 -23.75 2.15 -2.45
CA ASP A 460 -24.43 2.51 -1.19
C ASP A 460 -25.61 3.47 -1.44
N VAL A 461 -25.38 4.50 -2.25
CA VAL A 461 -26.33 5.59 -2.49
C VAL A 461 -27.45 5.21 -3.47
N LEU A 462 -27.17 4.27 -4.39
CA LEU A 462 -28.15 3.75 -5.35
C LEU A 462 -28.86 2.48 -4.84
N GLY A 463 -28.44 1.94 -3.70
CA GLY A 463 -29.05 0.75 -3.09
C GLY A 463 -28.75 -0.55 -3.83
N ALA A 464 -27.57 -0.64 -4.47
CA ALA A 464 -27.09 -1.85 -5.11
C ALA A 464 -26.45 -2.80 -4.08
N GLN A 465 -26.61 -4.11 -4.26
CA GLN A 465 -25.91 -5.09 -3.42
C GLN A 465 -24.43 -5.16 -3.80
N ARG A 466 -23.58 -5.37 -2.78
CA ARG A 466 -22.18 -5.77 -2.97
C ARG A 466 -22.19 -7.29 -3.06
N ASP A 467 -21.72 -7.83 -4.17
CA ASP A 467 -21.56 -9.29 -4.34
C ASP A 467 -20.38 -9.82 -3.51
#